data_AF-A0A9K3DC18-F1
#
_entry.id   AF-A0A9K3DC18-F1
#
_cell.length_a   1.000
_cell.length_b   1.000
_cell.length_c   1.000
_cell.angle_alpha   90.00
_cell.angle_beta   90.00
_cell.angle_gamma   90.00
#
_symmetry.space_group_name_H-M   'P 1'
#
loop_
_entity.id
_entity.type
_entity.pdbx_description
1 polymer ?
#
loop_
_entity_poly.entity_id
_entity_poly.type
_entity_poly.pdbx_seq_one_letter_code
_entity_poly.pdbx_strand_id
1 'polypeptide(L)' 'LLEHPNVVHLLEVIDTPRHIYLVMEMLNNGELFDYIVAHQRIREKE' A
#
# COMPACT_ATOMS: atom_id res chain seq x y z
N LEU A 1 13.50 2.66 -12.22
CA LEU A 1 12.98 2.25 -10.90
C LEU A 1 11.65 2.96 -10.70
N LEU A 2 10.61 2.28 -10.20
CA LEU A 2 9.30 2.88 -10.02
C LEU A 2 9.30 3.70 -8.72
N GLU A 3 9.42 5.01 -8.83
CA GLU A 3 9.36 5.94 -7.70
C GLU A 3 8.21 6.93 -7.93
N HIS A 4 7.16 6.81 -7.13
CA HIS A 4 5.98 7.66 -7.23
C HIS A 4 5.36 7.85 -5.85
N PRO A 5 4.94 9.08 -5.46
CA PRO A 5 4.42 9.38 -4.13
C PRO A 5 3.14 8.61 -3.73
N ASN A 6 2.46 7.98 -4.69
CA ASN A 6 1.23 7.20 -4.45
C ASN A 6 1.37 5.72 -4.80
N VAL A 7 2.59 5.21 -4.94
CA VAL A 7 2.86 3.78 -5.10
C VAL A 7 3.81 3.35 -4.00
N VAL A 8 3.47 2.25 -3.32
CA VAL A 8 4.32 1.67 -2.27
C VAL A 8 5.71 1.39 -2.83
N HIS A 9 6.72 1.86 -2.10
CA HIS A 9 8.10 1.62 -2.47
C HIS A 9 8.56 0.22 -2.03
N LEU A 10 9.23 -0.48 -2.95
CA LEU A 10 9.94 -1.74 -2.67
C LEU A 10 11.37 -1.40 -2.26
N LEU A 11 11.69 -1.60 -0.99
CA LEU A 11 12.98 -1.25 -0.40
C LEU A 11 14.04 -2.32 -0.69
N GLU A 12 13.68 -3.59 -0.49
CA GLU A 12 14.61 -4.70 -0.65
C GLU A 12 13.88 -5.99 -1.04
N VAL A 13 14.57 -6.84 -1.81
CA VAL A 13 14.14 -8.21 -2.09
C VAL A 13 15.17 -9.15 -1.50
N ILE A 14 14.73 -10.01 -0.58
CA ILE A 14 15.56 -11.07 -0.03
C ILE A 14 15.11 -12.37 -0.68
N ASP A 15 15.98 -12.92 -1.52
CA ASP A 15 15.76 -14.21 -2.17
C ASP A 15 16.46 -15.31 -1.39
N THR A 16 15.71 -16.37 -1.09
CA THR A 16 16.21 -17.57 -0.44
C THR A 16 15.80 -18.78 -1.27
N PRO A 17 16.46 -19.94 -1.14
CA PRO A 17 16.15 -21.10 -1.97
C PRO A 17 14.69 -21.60 -1.95
N ARG A 18 13.88 -21.16 -0.97
CA ARG A 18 12.48 -21.60 -0.81
C ARG A 18 11.46 -20.47 -0.80
N HIS A 19 11.88 -19.22 -0.60
CA HIS A 19 10.97 -18.10 -0.40
C HIS A 19 11.59 -16.81 -0.90
N ILE A 20 10.72 -15.91 -1.35
CA ILE A 20 11.06 -14.53 -1.68
C ILE A 20 10.38 -13.63 -0.65
N TYR A 21 11.15 -12.73 -0.05
CA TYR A 21 10.64 -11.74 0.87
C TYR A 21 10.72 -10.37 0.22
N LEU A 22 9.61 -9.63 0.27
CA LEU A 22 9.51 -8.27 -0.24
C LEU A 22 9.45 -7.32 0.95
N VAL A 23 10.53 -6.57 1.15
CA VAL A 23 10.58 -5.51 2.16
C VAL A 23 10.02 -4.24 1.53
N MET A 24 8.87 -3.79 2.01
CA MET A 24 8.13 -2.66 1.45
C MET A 24 7.88 -1.60 2.54
N GLU A 25 7.54 -0.38 2.13
CA GLU A 25 7.09 0.66 3.05
C GLU A 25 5.88 0.23 3.89
N MET A 26 5.90 0.59 5.18
CA MET A 26 4.80 0.33 6.11
C MET A 26 3.74 1.44 6.03
N LEU A 27 2.48 1.06 5.84
CA LEU A 27 1.33 1.97 5.82
C LEU A 27 0.37 1.63 6.96
N ASN A 28 0.01 2.64 7.78
CA ASN A 28 -0.75 2.43 9.03
C ASN A 28 -2.26 2.69 8.90
N ASN A 29 -2.74 3.19 7.77
CA ASN A 29 -4.12 3.70 7.65
C ASN A 29 -5.12 2.68 7.10
N GLY A 30 -4.72 1.42 6.92
CA GLY A 30 -5.57 0.36 6.41
C GLY A 30 -5.98 0.56 4.95
N GLU A 31 -7.07 -0.09 4.56
CA GLU A 31 -7.56 -0.10 3.19
C GLU A 31 -8.57 1.01 2.91
N LEU A 32 -8.50 1.58 1.70
CA LEU A 32 -9.49 2.57 1.25
C LEU A 32 -10.90 2.00 1.20
N PHE A 33 -11.04 0.71 0.90
CA PHE A 33 -12.35 0.06 0.86
C PHE A 33 -13.03 0.07 2.24
N ASP A 34 -12.30 -0.32 3.28
CA ASP A 34 -12.79 -0.28 4.66
C ASP A 34 -13.20 1.14 5.06
N TYR A 35 -12.38 2.13 4.67
CA TYR A 35 -12.70 3.53 4.88
C TYR A 35 -14.03 3.92 4.22
N ILE A 36 -14.26 3.54 2.95
CA ILE A 36 -15.51 3.84 2.24
C ILE A 36 -16.71 3.16 2.90
N VAL A 37 -16.59 1.88 3.26
CA VAL A 37 -17.65 1.12 3.93
C VAL A 37 -18.03 1.79 5.26
N ALA A 38 -17.04 2.22 6.04
CA ALA A 38 -17.27 2.91 7.32
C ALA A 38 -17.98 4.28 7.15
N HIS A 39 -17.79 4.96 6.02
CA HIS A 39 -18.34 6.30 5.77
C HIS A 39 -19.55 6.32 4.80
N GLN A 40 -19.99 5.15 4.31
CA GLN A 40 -21.03 4.92 3.29
C GLN A 40 -20.77 5.53 1.90
N ARG A 41 -20.27 6.76 1.84
CA ARG A 41 -19.88 7.47 0.62
C ARG A 41 -18.83 8.53 0.93
N ILE A 42 -17.91 8.77 0.00
CA ILE A 42 -17.03 9.93 0.04
C ILE A 42 -17.78 11.11 -0.58
N ARG A 43 -17.70 12.29 0.04
CA ARG A 43 -18.33 13.50 -0.50
C ARG A 43 -17.53 14.01 -1.70
N GLU A 44 -18.24 14.43 -2.74
CA GLU A 44 -17.62 15.12 -3.86
C GLU A 44 -17.03 16.45 -3.39
N LYS A 45 -15.92 16.84 -4.01
CA LYS A 45 -15.31 18.14 -3.80
C LYS A 45 -16.14 19.17 -4.60
N GLU A 46 -16.50 20.28 -3.96
CA GLU A 46 -17.20 21.39 -4.62
C GLU A 46 -16.44 21.93 -5.84
#